data_AF-A0A3N5HYS7-F1
#
_entry.id   AF-A0A3N5HYS7-F1
#
_cell.length_a   1.000
_cell.length_b   1.000
_cell.length_c   1.000
_cell.angle_alpha   90.00
_cell.angle_beta   90.00
_cell.angle_gamma   90.00
#
_symmetry.space_group_name_H-M   'P 1'
#
loop_
_entity.id
_entity.type
_entity.pdbx_description
1 polymer ?
#
loop_
_entity_poly.entity_id
_entity_poly.type
_entity_poly.pdbx_seq_one_letter_code
_entity_poly.pdbx_strand_id
1 'polypeptide(L)'
;MRSALLAAGVVFLTVAEARAAEPPCNVLTPTDVKAVTGQEVQPLAKGDSPGAGGCANFRTPDGHAFLGVDRHRGTGAYRTAVGSVPKDIYPQHSPVPGLGDEAVLMKDDTGRMRYLVARKGETTVVLFPLTYDKVVNGKVQYKISDAQLQQLAERALAAK
;
A
#
# COMPACT_ATOMS: atom_id res chain seq x y z
N MET A 1 -48.12 -45.90 29.81
CA MET A 1 -46.74 -45.99 29.30
C MET A 1 -46.22 -44.55 29.14
N ARG A 2 -45.27 -44.14 29.98
CA ARG A 2 -44.71 -42.78 30.00
C ARG A 2 -43.51 -42.74 29.05
N SER A 3 -43.62 -42.03 27.94
CA SER A 3 -42.50 -41.82 27.02
C SER A 3 -41.63 -40.66 27.52
N ALA A 4 -40.36 -40.95 27.77
CA ALA A 4 -39.30 -39.99 27.98
C ALA A 4 -38.28 -40.15 26.84
N LEU A 5 -37.94 -39.06 26.15
CA LEU A 5 -36.75 -38.94 25.30
C LEU A 5 -36.35 -37.46 25.34
N LEU A 6 -35.40 -37.09 26.21
CA LEU A 6 -33.97 -36.93 25.89
C LEU A 6 -33.73 -35.83 24.84
N ALA A 7 -33.61 -34.59 25.32
CA ALA A 7 -33.09 -33.48 24.55
C ALA A 7 -31.55 -33.58 24.48
N ALA A 8 -31.02 -33.92 23.30
CA ALA A 8 -29.60 -33.85 23.02
C ALA A 8 -29.20 -32.39 22.80
N GLY A 9 -28.54 -31.79 23.80
CA GLY A 9 -27.94 -30.47 23.67
C GLY A 9 -26.72 -30.51 22.75
N VAL A 10 -26.84 -29.96 21.54
CA VAL A 10 -25.71 -29.76 20.64
C VAL A 10 -24.95 -28.53 21.10
N VAL A 11 -23.79 -28.73 21.72
CA VAL A 11 -22.85 -27.66 22.04
C VAL A 11 -22.10 -27.29 20.76
N PHE A 12 -22.49 -26.16 20.15
CA PHE A 12 -21.70 -25.54 19.09
C PHE A 12 -20.52 -24.82 19.73
N LEU A 13 -19.34 -25.43 19.68
CA LEU A 13 -18.06 -24.75 19.94
C LEU A 13 -17.82 -23.77 18.79
N THR A 14 -18.07 -22.48 19.04
CA THR A 14 -17.66 -21.40 18.15
C THR A 14 -16.15 -21.28 18.20
N VAL A 15 -15.47 -21.91 17.23
CA VAL A 15 -14.05 -21.64 16.99
C VAL A 15 -13.96 -20.25 16.40
N ALA A 16 -13.76 -19.24 17.25
CA ALA A 16 -13.34 -17.92 16.80
C ALA A 16 -11.93 -18.10 16.21
N GLU A 17 -11.84 -18.25 14.89
CA GLU A 17 -10.58 -18.10 14.17
C GLU A 17 -10.04 -16.71 14.49
N ALA A 18 -9.13 -16.64 15.46
CA ALA A 18 -8.28 -15.49 15.67
C ALA A 18 -7.47 -15.32 14.38
N ARG A 19 -7.95 -14.47 13.47
CA ARG A 19 -7.15 -13.99 12.37
C ARG A 19 -5.94 -13.33 13.01
N ALA A 20 -4.80 -14.01 12.93
CA ALA A 20 -3.54 -13.43 13.33
C ALA A 20 -3.44 -12.07 12.65
N ALA A 21 -3.17 -11.02 13.44
CA ALA A 21 -2.90 -9.71 12.88
C ALA A 21 -1.83 -9.90 11.79
N GLU A 22 -2.09 -9.43 10.57
CA GLU A 22 -1.13 -9.52 9.48
C GLU A 22 0.20 -8.94 10.00
N PRO A 23 1.32 -9.68 9.91
CA PRO A 23 2.60 -9.19 10.39
C PRO A 23 2.88 -7.84 9.74
N PRO A 24 3.44 -6.87 10.49
CA PRO A 24 3.67 -5.53 9.98
C PRO A 24 4.52 -5.61 8.71
N CYS A 25 4.07 -4.92 7.67
CA CYS A 25 4.73 -4.91 6.39
C CYS A 25 6.02 -4.08 6.48
N ASN A 26 7.11 -4.74 6.84
CA ASN A 26 8.42 -4.09 6.99
C ASN A 26 9.11 -3.88 5.62
N VAL A 27 8.35 -3.49 4.59
CA VAL A 27 8.86 -3.25 3.24
C VAL A 27 9.53 -1.89 3.11
N LEU A 28 9.08 -0.92 3.90
CA LEU A 28 9.69 0.38 4.07
C LEU A 28 9.58 0.80 5.53
N THR A 29 10.59 1.51 6.01
CA THR A 29 10.58 2.15 7.33
C THR A 29 10.44 3.66 7.20
N PRO A 30 10.05 4.39 8.27
CA PRO A 30 10.13 5.85 8.28
C PRO A 30 11.52 6.39 7.90
N THR A 31 12.59 5.66 8.30
CA THR A 31 13.96 5.99 7.95
C THR A 31 14.23 5.89 6.45
N ASP A 32 13.70 4.87 5.77
CA ASP A 32 13.81 4.74 4.31
C ASP A 32 13.09 5.88 3.59
N VAL A 33 11.87 6.20 4.06
CA VAL A 33 11.07 7.29 3.49
C VAL A 33 11.80 8.61 3.63
N LYS A 34 12.32 8.93 4.82
CA LYS A 34 13.12 10.13 5.05
C LYS A 34 14.39 10.16 4.19
N ALA A 35 15.11 9.04 4.10
CA ALA A 35 16.35 8.97 3.34
C ALA A 35 16.16 9.30 1.84
N VAL A 36 15.01 8.90 1.26
CA VAL A 36 14.71 9.16 -0.16
C VAL A 36 14.04 10.52 -0.37
N THR A 37 13.10 10.88 0.52
CA THR A 37 12.23 12.05 0.29
C THR A 37 12.70 13.31 0.99
N GLY A 38 13.57 13.18 2.00
CA GLY A 38 13.88 14.23 2.96
C GLY A 38 12.74 14.49 3.96
N GLN A 39 11.59 13.82 3.83
CA GLN A 39 10.42 14.05 4.64
C GLN A 39 10.45 13.21 5.91
N GLU A 40 10.34 13.88 7.06
CA GLU A 40 10.02 13.20 8.32
C GLU A 40 8.62 12.59 8.23
N VAL A 41 8.50 11.31 8.57
CA VAL A 41 7.22 10.62 8.61
C VAL A 41 7.11 9.72 9.84
N GLN A 42 5.88 9.37 10.18
CA GLN A 42 5.53 8.41 11.22
C GLN A 42 4.70 7.29 10.59
N PRO A 43 4.76 6.06 11.13
CA PRO A 43 3.81 5.02 10.75
C PRO A 43 2.37 5.49 10.95
N LEU A 44 1.51 5.12 10.01
CA LEU A 44 0.07 5.33 10.05
C LEU A 44 -0.60 3.96 10.03
N ALA A 45 -1.52 3.70 10.98
CA ALA A 45 -2.19 2.42 11.02
C ALA A 45 -3.14 2.27 9.81
N LYS A 46 -3.36 1.02 9.40
CA LYS A 46 -4.29 0.70 8.32
C LYS A 46 -5.70 1.15 8.69
N GLY A 47 -6.37 1.88 7.81
CA GLY A 47 -7.73 2.38 8.01
C GLY A 47 -7.84 3.72 8.76
N ASP A 48 -6.76 4.24 9.35
CA ASP A 48 -6.77 5.52 10.07
C ASP A 48 -6.92 6.75 9.14
N SER A 49 -6.72 6.57 7.84
CA SER A 49 -6.88 7.63 6.84
C SER A 49 -7.38 7.07 5.51
N PRO A 50 -8.20 7.82 4.74
CA PRO A 50 -8.55 7.45 3.38
C PRO A 50 -7.30 7.16 2.55
N GLY A 51 -7.28 6.01 1.87
CA GLY A 51 -6.13 5.56 1.11
C GLY A 51 -5.08 4.81 1.92
N ALA A 52 -5.06 4.87 3.26
CA ALA A 52 -4.18 4.04 4.11
C ALA A 52 -4.68 2.59 4.22
N GLY A 53 -5.00 1.96 3.09
CA GLY A 53 -5.38 0.55 3.02
C GLY A 53 -4.20 -0.40 2.95
N GLY A 54 -3.00 0.16 2.77
CA GLY A 54 -1.80 -0.58 2.44
C GLY A 54 -1.23 -1.38 3.61
N CYS A 55 -0.37 -2.34 3.32
CA CYS A 55 0.39 -3.10 4.31
C CYS A 55 1.32 -2.20 5.16
N ALA A 56 1.84 -1.10 4.60
CA ALA A 56 2.54 -0.04 5.32
C ALA A 56 2.04 1.34 4.88
N ASN A 57 1.81 2.25 5.83
CA ASN A 57 1.36 3.61 5.55
C ASN A 57 2.14 4.60 6.41
N PHE A 58 2.31 5.81 5.90
CA PHE A 58 3.10 6.87 6.53
C PHE A 58 2.32 8.18 6.55
N ARG A 59 2.49 8.95 7.61
CA ARG A 59 1.96 10.31 7.75
C ARG A 59 3.08 11.30 8.10
N THR A 60 2.92 12.55 7.72
CA THR A 60 3.77 13.65 8.15
C THR A 60 3.50 14.04 9.62
N PRO A 61 4.40 14.77 10.29
CA PRO A 61 4.22 15.20 11.69
C PRO A 61 3.01 16.11 11.92
N ASP A 62 2.54 16.82 10.89
CA ASP A 62 1.31 17.63 10.90
C ASP A 62 0.03 16.79 10.70
N GLY A 63 0.16 15.46 10.59
CA GLY A 63 -0.96 14.53 10.59
C GLY A 63 -1.49 14.14 9.21
N HIS A 64 -0.91 14.65 8.12
CA HIS A 64 -1.35 14.32 6.76
C HIS A 64 -0.80 12.96 6.29
N ALA A 65 -1.65 12.14 5.65
CA ALA A 65 -1.19 10.90 5.03
C ALA A 65 -0.22 11.22 3.88
N PHE A 66 0.92 10.53 3.85
CA PHE A 66 2.04 10.83 2.96
C PHE A 66 2.23 9.79 1.86
N LEU A 67 2.34 8.52 2.24
CA LEU A 67 2.61 7.40 1.35
C LEU A 67 1.93 6.15 1.89
N GLY A 68 1.28 5.39 1.02
CA GLY A 68 0.91 4.01 1.31
C GLY A 68 1.63 3.03 0.39
N VAL A 69 1.81 1.82 0.91
CA VAL A 69 2.57 0.74 0.29
C VAL A 69 1.84 -0.57 0.50
N ASP A 70 1.64 -1.32 -0.57
CA ASP A 70 1.22 -2.72 -0.53
C ASP A 70 2.33 -3.65 -0.99
N ARG A 71 2.34 -4.86 -0.42
CA ARG A 71 3.17 -5.98 -0.88
C ARG A 71 2.29 -7.20 -1.09
N HIS A 72 2.44 -7.78 -2.27
CA HIS A 72 1.78 -9.02 -2.66
C HIS A 72 2.82 -10.04 -3.10
N ARG A 73 2.50 -11.33 -2.97
CA ARG A 73 3.33 -12.42 -3.45
C ARG A 73 2.57 -13.30 -4.45
N GLY A 74 3.30 -13.91 -5.37
CA GLY A 74 2.79 -14.89 -6.32
C GLY A 74 2.78 -14.40 -7.77
N THR A 75 2.72 -15.36 -8.68
CA THR A 75 2.91 -15.17 -10.14
C THR A 75 1.86 -14.28 -10.80
N GLY A 76 0.68 -14.13 -10.21
CA GLY A 76 -0.40 -13.26 -10.72
C GLY A 76 -0.49 -11.88 -10.07
N ALA A 77 0.28 -11.63 -8.99
CA ALA A 77 0.09 -10.45 -8.14
C ALA A 77 0.26 -9.12 -8.90
N TYR A 78 1.26 -9.03 -9.76
CA TYR A 78 1.51 -7.84 -10.59
C TYR A 78 0.35 -7.53 -11.53
N ARG A 79 -0.14 -8.52 -12.28
CA ARG A 79 -1.24 -8.31 -13.24
C ARG A 79 -2.52 -7.92 -12.53
N THR A 80 -2.81 -8.52 -11.38
CA THR A 80 -3.96 -8.15 -10.54
C THR A 80 -3.83 -6.70 -10.05
N ALA A 81 -2.67 -6.31 -9.52
CA ALA A 81 -2.45 -4.96 -9.01
C ALA A 81 -2.54 -3.88 -10.11
N VAL A 82 -1.99 -4.14 -11.29
CA VAL A 82 -2.15 -3.24 -12.45
C VAL A 82 -3.60 -3.21 -12.92
N GLY A 83 -4.26 -4.37 -12.97
CA GLY A 83 -5.65 -4.48 -13.42
C GLY A 83 -6.69 -3.87 -12.47
N SER A 84 -6.35 -3.71 -11.18
CA SER A 84 -7.23 -3.08 -10.19
C SER A 84 -7.22 -1.56 -10.21
N VAL A 85 -6.27 -0.93 -10.91
CA VAL A 85 -6.22 0.53 -11.02
C VAL A 85 -7.25 1.02 -12.04
N PRO A 86 -8.23 1.87 -11.65
CA PRO A 86 -9.25 2.38 -12.56
C PRO A 86 -8.63 3.27 -13.65
N LYS A 87 -8.81 2.89 -14.91
CA LYS A 87 -8.22 3.58 -16.07
C LYS A 87 -8.84 4.96 -16.36
N ASP A 88 -10.06 5.18 -15.88
CA ASP A 88 -10.75 6.47 -15.93
C ASP A 88 -10.15 7.48 -14.94
N ILE A 89 -9.58 7.01 -13.83
CA ILE A 89 -8.87 7.85 -12.85
C ILE A 89 -7.39 7.97 -13.18
N TYR A 90 -6.77 6.91 -13.71
CA TYR A 90 -5.36 6.85 -14.08
C TYR A 90 -5.17 6.50 -15.56
N PRO A 91 -5.54 7.37 -16.50
CA PRO A 91 -5.47 7.07 -17.93
C PRO A 91 -4.03 6.94 -18.47
N GLN A 92 -3.04 7.50 -17.77
CA GLN A 92 -1.65 7.48 -18.22
C GLN A 92 -0.90 6.31 -17.59
N HIS A 93 -0.40 5.39 -18.42
CA HIS A 93 0.41 4.24 -17.98
C HIS A 93 1.78 4.30 -18.66
N SER A 94 2.85 4.47 -17.89
CA SER A 94 4.22 4.54 -18.40
C SER A 94 5.08 3.42 -17.81
N PRO A 95 5.80 2.62 -18.63
CA PRO A 95 6.75 1.66 -18.11
C PRO A 95 7.89 2.38 -17.35
N VAL A 96 8.48 1.71 -16.37
CA VAL A 96 9.63 2.22 -15.62
C VAL A 96 10.84 1.30 -15.84
N PRO A 97 11.69 1.59 -16.85
CA PRO A 97 12.85 0.76 -17.16
C PRO A 97 13.81 0.66 -15.96
N GLY A 98 14.32 -0.55 -15.71
CA GLY A 98 15.32 -0.80 -14.66
C GLY A 98 14.74 -1.00 -13.25
N LEU A 99 13.44 -0.84 -13.04
CA LEU A 99 12.79 -1.11 -11.76
C LEU A 99 12.18 -2.52 -11.72
N GLY A 100 12.90 -3.46 -11.11
CA GLY A 100 12.47 -4.86 -11.02
C GLY A 100 12.43 -5.56 -12.39
N ASP A 101 11.64 -6.62 -12.49
CA ASP A 101 11.40 -7.35 -13.73
C ASP A 101 10.33 -6.63 -14.59
N GLU A 102 9.32 -6.06 -13.93
CA GLU A 102 8.21 -5.33 -14.55
C GLU A 102 7.81 -4.17 -13.65
N ALA A 103 7.62 -2.98 -14.22
CA ALA A 103 7.12 -1.83 -13.48
C ALA A 103 6.34 -0.87 -14.37
N VAL A 104 5.28 -0.29 -13.81
CA VAL A 104 4.45 0.73 -14.46
C VAL A 104 4.10 1.83 -13.47
N LEU A 105 4.34 3.07 -13.89
CA LEU A 105 3.87 4.28 -13.22
C LEU A 105 2.57 4.73 -13.89
N MET A 106 1.50 4.72 -13.11
CA MET A 106 0.16 5.12 -13.52
C MET A 106 -0.15 6.49 -12.94
N LYS A 107 -0.76 7.37 -13.75
CA LYS A 107 -1.06 8.75 -13.36
C LYS A 107 -2.43 9.19 -13.84
N ASP A 108 -3.03 10.13 -13.11
CA ASP A 108 -4.16 10.90 -13.62
C ASP A 108 -3.73 11.83 -14.76
N ASP A 109 -4.70 12.46 -15.43
CA ASP A 109 -4.44 13.39 -16.54
C ASP A 109 -3.56 14.58 -16.15
N THR A 110 -3.58 14.97 -14.87
CA THR A 110 -2.76 16.08 -14.36
C THR A 110 -1.36 15.65 -13.92
N GLY A 111 -1.09 14.35 -13.84
CA GLY A 111 0.15 13.80 -13.29
C GLY A 111 0.34 13.99 -11.78
N ARG A 112 -0.71 14.40 -11.05
CA ARG A 112 -0.70 14.66 -9.60
C ARG A 112 -0.98 13.40 -8.81
N MET A 113 -1.99 12.63 -9.21
CA MET A 113 -2.27 11.32 -8.62
C MET A 113 -1.36 10.30 -9.29
N ARG A 114 -0.71 9.47 -8.48
CA ARG A 114 0.28 8.50 -8.96
C ARG A 114 0.09 7.17 -8.27
N TYR A 115 0.36 6.11 -9.02
CA TYR A 115 0.34 4.74 -8.55
C TYR A 115 1.48 3.99 -9.23
N LEU A 116 2.45 3.51 -8.47
CA LEU A 116 3.59 2.76 -9.00
C LEU A 116 3.45 1.30 -8.62
N VAL A 117 3.35 0.42 -9.61
CA VAL A 117 3.35 -1.04 -9.40
C VAL A 117 4.64 -1.60 -9.97
N ALA A 118 5.37 -2.37 -9.18
CA ALA A 118 6.62 -3.01 -9.60
C ALA A 118 6.71 -4.45 -9.08
N ARG A 119 7.30 -5.34 -9.87
CA ARG A 119 7.51 -6.76 -9.56
C ARG A 119 8.99 -7.11 -9.65
N LYS A 120 9.47 -7.95 -8.73
CA LYS A 120 10.76 -8.65 -8.83
C LYS A 120 10.61 -10.07 -8.31
N GLY A 121 10.81 -11.05 -9.19
CA GLY A 121 10.47 -12.45 -8.91
C GLY A 121 8.99 -12.59 -8.55
N GLU A 122 8.70 -13.21 -7.42
CA GLU A 122 7.33 -13.40 -6.91
C GLU A 122 6.80 -12.21 -6.10
N THR A 123 7.62 -11.21 -5.80
CA THR A 123 7.22 -10.06 -4.99
C THR A 123 6.71 -8.95 -5.89
N THR A 124 5.50 -8.46 -5.60
CA THR A 124 4.95 -7.24 -6.19
C THR A 124 4.80 -6.20 -5.08
N VAL A 125 5.24 -4.98 -5.36
CA VAL A 125 4.99 -3.82 -4.49
C VAL A 125 4.17 -2.80 -5.25
N VAL A 126 3.36 -2.08 -4.48
CA VAL A 126 2.49 -1.03 -4.97
C VAL A 126 2.68 0.17 -4.09
N LEU A 127 3.02 1.32 -4.67
CA LEU A 127 3.24 2.56 -3.94
C LEU A 127 2.29 3.63 -4.45
N PHE A 128 1.62 4.32 -3.53
CA PHE A 128 0.69 5.39 -3.85
C PHE A 128 0.89 6.59 -2.91
N PRO A 129 1.41 7.71 -3.43
CA PRO A 129 1.48 8.95 -2.68
C PRO A 129 0.08 9.42 -2.26
N LEU A 130 -0.09 9.70 -0.97
CA LEU A 130 -1.35 10.18 -0.39
C LEU A 130 -1.36 11.70 -0.19
N THR A 131 -0.19 12.32 -0.24
CA THR A 131 -0.04 13.77 -0.39
C THR A 131 0.06 14.15 -1.85
N TYR A 132 -0.57 15.26 -2.20
CA TYR A 132 -0.48 15.89 -3.52
C TYR A 132 0.10 17.29 -3.35
N ASP A 133 0.70 17.80 -4.41
CA ASP A 133 1.17 19.20 -4.47
C ASP A 133 0.03 20.13 -4.03
N LYS A 134 0.15 20.70 -2.84
CA LYS A 134 -0.72 21.76 -2.33
C LYS A 134 0.16 22.92 -1.93
N VAL A 135 -0.23 24.12 -2.33
CA VAL A 135 0.38 25.35 -1.83
C VAL A 135 -0.34 25.70 -0.54
N VAL A 136 0.36 25.63 0.59
CA VAL A 136 -0.13 26.10 1.89
C VAL A 136 0.71 27.30 2.27
N ASN A 137 0.08 28.47 2.45
CA ASN A 137 0.75 29.73 2.81
C ASN A 137 1.95 30.07 1.90
N GLY A 138 1.80 29.88 0.58
CA GLY A 138 2.85 30.18 -0.41
C GLY A 138 4.00 29.16 -0.47
N LYS A 139 3.93 28.04 0.28
CA LYS A 139 4.91 26.95 0.24
C LYS A 139 4.27 25.71 -0.37
N VAL A 140 4.93 25.11 -1.36
CA VAL A 140 4.55 23.79 -1.87
C VAL A 140 4.82 22.78 -0.76
N GLN A 141 3.77 22.12 -0.28
CA GLN A 141 3.89 21.04 0.68
C GLN A 141 3.84 19.68 -0.02
N TYR A 142 4.87 18.88 0.28
CA TYR A 142 5.00 17.42 0.14
C TYR A 142 4.85 16.87 -1.28
N LYS A 143 5.98 16.89 -2.01
CA LYS A 143 6.10 16.29 -3.34
C LYS A 143 7.00 15.05 -3.27
N ILE A 144 6.41 13.86 -3.33
CA ILE A 144 7.16 12.68 -3.77
C ILE A 144 7.26 12.78 -5.29
N SER A 145 8.45 13.08 -5.80
CA SER A 145 8.73 13.04 -7.24
C SER A 145 8.67 11.61 -7.78
N ASP A 146 8.50 11.46 -9.10
CA ASP A 146 8.54 10.15 -9.74
C ASP A 146 9.85 9.39 -9.42
N ALA A 147 10.98 10.09 -9.43
CA ALA A 147 12.28 9.50 -9.10
C ALA A 147 12.35 9.01 -7.64
N GLN A 148 11.81 9.78 -6.69
CA GLN A 148 11.72 9.36 -5.29
C GLN A 148 10.78 8.16 -5.14
N LEU A 149 9.65 8.14 -5.85
CA LEU A 149 8.71 7.02 -5.83
C LEU A 149 9.36 5.74 -6.36
N GLN A 150 10.15 5.85 -7.43
CA GLN A 150 10.93 4.74 -7.99
C GLN A 150 11.99 4.21 -7.00
N GLN A 151 12.75 5.10 -6.36
CA GLN A 151 13.74 4.72 -5.34
C GLN A 151 13.11 4.04 -4.12
N LEU A 152 11.93 4.49 -3.69
CA LEU A 152 11.15 3.83 -2.64
C LEU A 152 10.69 2.44 -3.07
N ALA A 153 10.22 2.28 -4.31
CA ALA A 153 9.82 0.98 -4.84
C ALA A 153 11.01 0.02 -4.94
N GLU A 154 12.18 0.50 -5.34
CA GLU A 154 13.41 -0.30 -5.40
C GLU A 154 13.78 -0.84 -4.00
N ARG A 155 13.73 0.01 -2.98
CA ARG A 155 13.94 -0.40 -1.58
C ARG A 155 12.89 -1.41 -1.12
N ALA A 156 11.61 -1.17 -1.43
CA ALA A 156 10.52 -2.06 -1.07
C ALA A 156 10.64 -3.45 -1.72
N LEU A 157 11.12 -3.52 -2.97
CA LEU A 157 11.41 -4.78 -3.67
C LEU A 157 12.61 -5.53 -3.08
N ALA A 158 13.55 -4.82 -2.46
CA ALA A 158 14.73 -5.41 -1.82
C ALA A 158 14.47 -5.90 -0.38
N ALA A 159 13.35 -5.51 0.23
CA ALA A 159 12.96 -5.92 1.57
C ALA A 159 12.60 -7.42 1.62
N LYS A 160 13.13 -8.13 2.62
CA LYS A 160 12.95 -9.58 2.80
C LYS A 160 11.57 -9.92 3.38
#